data_AF-A0A538SJW6-F1
#
_entry.id   AF-A0A538SJW6-F1
#
_cell.length_a   1.000
_cell.length_b   1.000
_cell.length_c   1.000
_cell.angle_alpha   90.00
_cell.angle_beta   90.00
_cell.angle_gamma   90.00
#
_symmetry.space_group_name_H-M   'P 1'
#
loop_
_entity.id
_entity.type
_entity.pdbx_description
1 polymer ?
#
loop_
_entity_poly.entity_id
_entity_poly.type
_entity_poly.pdbx_seq_one_letter_code
_entity_poly.pdbx_strand_id
1 'polypeptide(L)'
;MRPTPLRLRRSIIGLVLCALMTCGAAPPTVGRPPVEWLRKFARPFATCEPGGTDRDLAPLRAVVGDARVVALGEVSSGTHEFFQMKRRIVEYLATHMGFTLFAIEENMPDAYRVNEYVLDGRGDPKALLAGIARRRRTQEFLSFVEWMREFNRSGRGRLQFLGFDMLGSTDSASAAVTRFVARAEPAYLDSVTHAYRLVATAPRQESRAAGARGLFPASVAAGHKIRFSGWIRTENVHDGSAALWLRGDASRKNVVGGTTRDVSGTTPWTPYDFTLDIPDSISTIRFGCMLEGSGMAWFDSLAVEIDGIPFAGNESLDLTMERTDRPVGMDISVSKGGAYAIDLDSTTVFAGKRSLRIRRVAPDAPPATATWPEASAASTRVLEHLEAGRDRLVSSSAPADVDRAILNARTIAQMSDVNVGPAGKREDIMAENVARMLDQAAPGSRIVLWEQNLRLARRVSLGARLAGRYGREMVVIGFAFHEGSYNAVAAGDPPGEQLAKPSSPGSLEWACHSTGIPRFILDLRSAAADPGASGWLAQPLPMRNFAFEAIPEPIPVGQYYDALIYFDHTTPSKSLP
;
A
#
# COMPACT_ATOMS: atom_id res chain seq x y z
N MET A 1 67.52 28.83 49.74
CA MET A 1 67.08 28.24 48.45
C MET A 1 67.60 26.82 48.36
N ARG A 2 66.77 25.85 48.72
CA ARG A 2 67.01 24.41 48.55
C ARG A 2 65.66 23.71 48.28
N PRO A 3 65.67 22.58 47.54
CA PRO A 3 64.53 22.11 46.75
C PRO A 3 63.68 21.08 47.50
N THR A 4 62.42 20.91 47.12
CA THR A 4 61.54 19.86 47.64
C THR A 4 60.70 19.25 46.50
N PRO A 5 60.35 17.94 46.59
CA PRO A 5 60.33 17.03 45.45
C PRO A 5 58.91 16.58 45.04
N LEU A 6 58.88 15.86 43.91
CA LEU A 6 57.72 15.16 43.33
C LEU A 6 56.88 14.40 44.36
N ARG A 7 55.55 14.51 44.25
CA ARG A 7 54.59 13.57 44.84
C ARG A 7 53.64 13.00 43.78
N LEU A 8 53.56 11.66 43.81
CA LEU A 8 52.70 10.77 43.05
C LEU A 8 51.22 11.23 43.03
N ARG A 9 50.62 11.18 41.84
CA ARG A 9 49.15 11.13 41.68
C ARG A 9 48.65 9.71 41.96
N ARG A 10 47.74 9.56 42.91
CA ARG A 10 46.79 8.44 43.00
C ARG A 10 45.39 8.99 42.75
N SER A 11 44.75 8.50 41.69
CA SER A 11 43.38 8.82 41.31
C SER A 11 42.39 8.21 42.31
N ILE A 12 41.45 9.00 42.80
CA ILE A 12 40.23 8.54 43.47
C ILE A 12 39.06 9.12 42.66
N ILE A 13 38.31 8.23 42.02
CA ILE A 13 37.05 8.52 41.35
C ILE A 13 35.97 8.57 42.44
N GLY A 14 35.43 9.78 42.68
CA GLY A 14 34.25 10.00 43.51
C GLY A 14 33.00 9.98 42.63
N LEU A 15 32.10 9.05 42.92
CA LEU A 15 30.78 8.90 42.30
C LEU A 15 29.87 10.05 42.78
N VAL A 16 29.41 10.91 41.87
CA VAL A 16 28.33 11.88 42.13
C VAL A 16 27.08 11.40 41.39
N LEU A 17 26.08 10.95 42.15
CA LEU A 17 24.72 10.71 41.64
C LEU A 17 24.07 12.06 41.29
N CYS A 18 23.92 12.36 40.01
CA CYS A 18 22.94 13.35 39.54
C CYS A 18 21.62 12.64 39.27
N ALA A 19 20.63 12.87 40.13
CA ALA A 19 19.25 12.53 39.87
C ALA A 19 18.71 13.42 38.73
N LEU A 20 18.69 12.88 37.50
CA LEU A 20 17.90 13.45 36.41
C LEU A 20 16.43 13.09 36.66
N MET A 21 15.71 14.00 37.30
CA MET A 21 14.26 14.06 37.18
C MET A 21 13.93 14.27 35.70
N THR A 22 13.68 13.19 34.98
CA THR A 22 13.04 13.26 33.68
C THR A 22 11.59 13.61 33.96
N CYS A 23 11.27 14.90 33.81
CA CYS A 23 9.91 15.36 33.68
C CYS A 23 9.36 14.66 32.43
N GLY A 24 8.62 13.57 32.62
CA GLY A 24 7.86 12.93 31.57
C GLY A 24 6.84 13.93 31.08
N ALA A 25 7.16 14.67 30.02
CA ALA A 25 6.18 15.47 29.33
C ALA A 25 5.06 14.53 28.88
N ALA A 26 3.86 14.73 29.42
CA ALA A 26 2.66 14.08 28.90
C ALA A 26 2.64 14.27 27.36
N PRO A 27 2.14 13.28 26.59
CA PRO A 27 1.93 13.49 25.17
C PRO A 27 1.11 14.78 24.98
N PRO A 28 1.43 15.61 23.96
CA PRO A 28 0.72 16.87 23.76
C PRO A 28 -0.77 16.56 23.78
N THR A 29 -1.49 17.21 24.69
CA THR A 29 -2.93 17.10 24.78
C THR A 29 -3.50 17.66 23.49
N VAL A 30 -3.91 16.76 22.57
CA VAL A 30 -4.71 17.16 21.41
C VAL A 30 -5.89 17.93 21.99
N GLY A 31 -6.04 19.20 21.59
CA GLY A 31 -7.15 20.03 22.06
C GLY A 31 -8.47 19.30 21.87
N ARG A 32 -9.45 19.54 22.76
CA ARG A 32 -10.78 18.92 22.63
C ARG A 32 -11.30 19.14 21.21
N PRO A 33 -11.77 18.09 20.51
CA PRO A 33 -12.21 18.24 19.14
C PRO A 33 -13.37 19.24 19.07
N PRO A 34 -13.36 20.16 18.10
CA PRO A 34 -14.35 21.23 18.03
C PRO A 34 -15.63 20.70 17.37
N VAL A 35 -16.37 19.82 18.05
CA VAL A 35 -17.53 19.07 17.50
C VAL A 35 -18.63 19.99 16.97
N GLU A 36 -19.00 21.05 17.70
CA GLU A 36 -20.02 22.00 17.23
C GLU A 36 -19.59 22.72 15.96
N TRP A 37 -18.30 23.03 15.87
CA TRP A 37 -17.74 23.60 14.66
C TRP A 37 -17.74 22.57 13.52
N LEU A 38 -17.41 21.30 13.78
CA LEU A 38 -17.50 20.25 12.75
C LEU A 38 -18.94 20.14 12.22
N ARG A 39 -19.95 20.20 13.09
CA ARG A 39 -21.37 20.22 12.68
C ARG A 39 -21.71 21.43 11.80
N LYS A 40 -21.16 22.61 12.10
CA LYS A 40 -21.35 23.83 11.29
C LYS A 40 -20.77 23.72 9.88
N PHE A 41 -19.64 23.03 9.72
CA PHE A 41 -18.92 22.93 8.43
C PHE A 41 -19.18 21.62 7.68
N ALA A 42 -19.69 20.58 8.34
CA ALA A 42 -20.16 19.37 7.71
C ALA A 42 -21.27 19.71 6.71
N ARG A 43 -21.18 19.13 5.52
CA ARG A 43 -22.21 19.16 4.48
C ARG A 43 -22.75 17.75 4.31
N PRO A 44 -23.85 17.39 4.99
CA PRO A 44 -24.40 16.05 4.93
C PRO A 44 -24.83 15.67 3.51
N PHE A 45 -24.72 14.40 3.18
CA PHE A 45 -25.26 13.84 1.95
C PHE A 45 -26.13 12.62 2.26
N ALA A 46 -27.14 12.35 1.44
CA ALA A 46 -28.13 11.33 1.76
C ALA A 46 -27.66 9.90 1.42
N THR A 47 -26.88 9.75 0.35
CA THR A 47 -26.49 8.43 -0.17
C THR A 47 -25.09 8.44 -0.77
N CYS A 48 -24.40 7.31 -0.79
CA CYS A 48 -23.22 7.11 -1.63
C CYS A 48 -23.57 6.44 -2.97
N GLU A 49 -24.79 5.92 -3.12
CA GLU A 49 -25.20 5.18 -4.32
C GLU A 49 -25.25 6.07 -5.57
N PRO A 50 -24.60 5.66 -6.68
CA PRO A 50 -24.70 6.33 -7.97
C PRO A 50 -26.12 6.28 -8.57
N GLY A 51 -26.39 7.13 -9.56
CA GLY A 51 -27.67 7.19 -10.27
C GLY A 51 -28.76 8.05 -9.62
N GLY A 52 -28.53 8.56 -8.40
CA GLY A 52 -29.39 9.55 -7.75
C GLY A 52 -29.08 11.00 -8.15
N THR A 53 -29.75 11.94 -7.47
CA THR A 53 -29.41 13.37 -7.55
C THR A 53 -27.97 13.64 -7.13
N ASP A 54 -27.35 14.68 -7.69
CA ASP A 54 -25.97 15.11 -7.39
C ASP A 54 -25.91 16.48 -6.68
N ARG A 55 -27.06 17.04 -6.28
CA ARG A 55 -27.15 18.36 -5.62
C ARG A 55 -26.39 18.42 -4.30
N ASP A 56 -26.30 17.30 -3.59
CA ASP A 56 -25.53 17.13 -2.35
C ASP A 56 -24.02 17.17 -2.58
N LEU A 57 -23.54 17.03 -3.82
CA LEU A 57 -22.13 17.22 -4.20
C LEU A 57 -21.79 18.66 -4.59
N ALA A 58 -22.76 19.58 -4.64
CA ALA A 58 -22.52 20.99 -4.91
C ALA A 58 -21.41 21.64 -4.04
N PRO A 59 -21.23 21.28 -2.75
CA PRO A 59 -20.10 21.77 -1.95
C PRO A 59 -18.73 21.46 -2.56
N LEU A 60 -18.58 20.34 -3.29
CA LEU A 60 -17.32 20.00 -3.96
C LEU A 60 -16.97 20.96 -5.08
N ARG A 61 -17.94 21.62 -5.72
CA ARG A 61 -17.66 22.65 -6.73
C ARG A 61 -16.83 23.80 -6.13
N ALA A 62 -17.15 24.23 -4.92
CA ALA A 62 -16.40 25.27 -4.22
C ALA A 62 -15.01 24.77 -3.80
N VAL A 63 -14.90 23.49 -3.39
CA VAL A 63 -13.62 22.85 -3.07
C VAL A 63 -12.72 22.81 -4.31
N VAL A 64 -13.25 22.29 -5.41
CA VAL A 64 -12.49 22.00 -6.63
C VAL A 64 -12.16 23.26 -7.42
N GLY A 65 -13.11 24.20 -7.55
CA GLY A 65 -12.92 25.43 -8.33
C GLY A 65 -12.34 25.16 -9.71
N ASP A 66 -11.24 25.83 -10.04
CA ASP A 66 -10.52 25.71 -11.31
C ASP A 66 -9.34 24.72 -11.27
N ALA A 67 -9.24 23.87 -10.23
CA ALA A 67 -8.16 22.92 -10.08
C ALA A 67 -8.01 21.98 -11.30
N ARG A 68 -6.82 21.94 -11.90
CA ARG A 68 -6.51 21.05 -13.02
C ARG A 68 -6.42 19.57 -12.61
N VAL A 69 -6.07 19.29 -11.35
CA VAL A 69 -5.92 17.94 -10.79
C VAL A 69 -6.81 17.78 -9.56
N VAL A 70 -7.65 16.76 -9.54
CA VAL A 70 -8.38 16.33 -8.33
C VAL A 70 -7.90 14.95 -7.92
N ALA A 71 -7.30 14.84 -6.76
CA ALA A 71 -6.79 13.59 -6.21
C ALA A 71 -7.76 13.02 -5.17
N LEU A 72 -8.36 11.88 -5.48
CA LEU A 72 -9.33 11.16 -4.65
C LEU A 72 -8.64 10.01 -3.91
N GLY A 73 -8.43 10.23 -2.62
CA GLY A 73 -7.88 9.26 -1.67
C GLY A 73 -8.81 8.08 -1.36
N GLU A 74 -8.31 7.07 -0.67
CA GLU A 74 -9.07 6.05 0.04
C GLU A 74 -8.24 5.46 1.20
N VAL A 75 -8.86 5.17 2.33
CA VAL A 75 -8.17 4.52 3.47
C VAL A 75 -8.06 3.01 3.24
N SER A 76 -9.09 2.43 2.63
CA SER A 76 -9.23 1.01 2.30
C SER A 76 -9.65 0.87 0.85
N SER A 77 -9.05 -0.08 0.14
CA SER A 77 -9.36 -0.35 -1.27
C SER A 77 -10.44 -1.41 -1.49
N GLY A 78 -11.18 -1.79 -0.43
CA GLY A 78 -12.24 -2.78 -0.47
C GLY A 78 -13.49 -2.34 0.27
N THR A 79 -13.76 -1.04 0.30
CA THR A 79 -14.94 -0.45 0.96
C THR A 79 -15.99 -0.07 -0.07
N HIS A 80 -17.20 -0.60 0.08
CA HIS A 80 -18.32 -0.39 -0.83
C HIS A 80 -18.64 1.11 -1.02
N GLU A 81 -18.80 1.83 0.09
CA GLU A 81 -19.21 3.24 0.09
C GLU A 81 -18.15 4.15 -0.55
N PHE A 82 -16.87 3.79 -0.45
CA PHE A 82 -15.78 4.54 -1.05
C PHE A 82 -15.80 4.40 -2.57
N PHE A 83 -16.00 3.19 -3.10
CA PHE A 83 -16.15 3.00 -4.54
C PHE A 83 -17.35 3.78 -5.09
N GLN A 84 -18.50 3.65 -4.43
CA GLN A 84 -19.74 4.29 -4.86
C GLN A 84 -19.64 5.82 -4.81
N MET A 85 -19.12 6.38 -3.73
CA MET A 85 -18.98 7.83 -3.60
C MET A 85 -17.90 8.40 -4.52
N LYS A 86 -16.76 7.73 -4.69
CA LYS A 86 -15.72 8.17 -5.65
C LYS A 86 -16.26 8.14 -7.07
N ARG A 87 -17.06 7.13 -7.43
CA ARG A 87 -17.82 7.15 -8.69
C ARG A 87 -18.70 8.40 -8.77
N ARG A 88 -19.60 8.65 -7.81
CA ARG A 88 -20.48 9.84 -7.82
C ARG A 88 -19.70 11.15 -8.01
N ILE A 89 -18.56 11.29 -7.33
CA ILE A 89 -17.68 12.46 -7.47
C ILE A 89 -17.14 12.56 -8.89
N VAL A 90 -16.63 11.46 -9.48
CA VAL A 90 -16.17 11.46 -10.88
C VAL A 90 -17.31 11.83 -11.84
N GLU A 91 -18.52 11.30 -11.65
CA GLU A 91 -19.68 11.66 -12.47
C GLU A 91 -19.98 13.16 -12.41
N TYR A 92 -19.95 13.73 -11.20
CA TYR A 92 -20.18 15.15 -10.98
C TYR A 92 -19.10 16.01 -11.64
N LEU A 93 -17.83 15.64 -11.47
CA LEU A 93 -16.69 16.38 -12.04
C LEU A 93 -16.68 16.32 -13.57
N ALA A 94 -16.98 15.17 -14.16
CA ALA A 94 -17.07 15.00 -15.60
C ALA A 94 -18.25 15.77 -16.20
N THR A 95 -19.42 15.72 -15.54
CA THR A 95 -20.66 16.34 -16.05
C THR A 95 -20.67 17.85 -15.87
N HIS A 96 -20.15 18.37 -14.75
CA HIS A 96 -20.35 19.78 -14.36
C HIS A 96 -19.08 20.62 -14.34
N MET A 97 -17.90 20.00 -14.34
CA MET A 97 -16.63 20.69 -14.10
C MET A 97 -15.57 20.45 -15.18
N GLY A 98 -15.94 19.79 -16.28
CA GLY A 98 -15.08 19.67 -17.47
C GLY A 98 -13.89 18.72 -17.28
N PHE A 99 -13.98 17.77 -16.35
CA PHE A 99 -12.95 16.73 -16.23
C PHE A 99 -13.09 15.71 -17.36
N THR A 100 -12.00 15.51 -18.10
CA THR A 100 -11.97 14.64 -19.30
C THR A 100 -11.04 13.46 -19.15
N LEU A 101 -10.24 13.43 -18.09
CA LEU A 101 -9.31 12.34 -17.79
C LEU A 101 -9.62 11.76 -16.40
N PHE A 102 -9.69 10.43 -16.33
CA PHE A 102 -9.69 9.67 -15.10
C PHE A 102 -8.44 8.78 -15.11
N ALA A 103 -7.61 8.86 -14.07
CA ALA A 103 -6.45 8.00 -13.93
C ALA A 103 -6.37 7.34 -12.55
N ILE A 104 -5.89 6.11 -12.50
CA ILE A 104 -5.84 5.27 -11.29
C ILE A 104 -4.45 4.64 -11.13
N GLU A 105 -4.08 4.28 -9.90
CA GLU A 105 -2.86 3.51 -9.61
C GLU A 105 -3.02 2.07 -10.10
N GLU A 106 -2.92 1.91 -11.41
CA GLU A 106 -2.93 0.65 -12.14
C GLU A 106 -1.86 0.65 -13.23
N ASN A 107 -1.45 -0.56 -13.58
CA ASN A 107 -0.51 -0.82 -14.65
C ASN A 107 -1.02 -0.19 -15.97
N MET A 108 -0.21 0.68 -16.57
CA MET A 108 -0.54 1.46 -17.77
C MET A 108 -1.14 0.61 -18.92
N PRO A 109 -0.58 -0.55 -19.32
CA PRO A 109 -1.15 -1.38 -20.37
C PRO A 109 -2.53 -1.96 -20.04
N ASP A 110 -2.77 -2.39 -18.80
CA ASP A 110 -4.06 -2.96 -18.40
C ASP A 110 -5.14 -1.88 -18.35
N ALA A 111 -4.80 -0.70 -17.81
CA ALA A 111 -5.69 0.46 -17.84
C ALA A 111 -6.01 0.92 -19.27
N TYR A 112 -5.04 0.86 -20.19
CA TYR A 112 -5.27 1.21 -21.60
C TYR A 112 -6.30 0.29 -22.27
N ARG A 113 -6.33 -1.01 -21.93
CA ARG A 113 -7.34 -1.93 -22.45
C ARG A 113 -8.74 -1.60 -21.93
N VAL A 114 -8.86 -1.17 -20.67
CA VAL A 114 -10.11 -0.63 -20.11
C VAL A 114 -10.51 0.65 -20.84
N ASN A 115 -9.55 1.51 -21.20
CA ASN A 115 -9.81 2.71 -21.99
C ASN A 115 -10.42 2.40 -23.37
N GLU A 116 -9.92 1.37 -24.06
CA GLU A 116 -10.50 0.95 -25.35
C GLU A 116 -11.95 0.48 -25.19
N TYR A 117 -12.28 -0.19 -24.08
CA TYR A 117 -13.67 -0.51 -23.77
C TYR A 117 -14.49 0.77 -23.53
N VAL A 118 -14.00 1.68 -22.68
CA VAL A 118 -14.69 2.92 -22.30
C VAL A 118 -14.92 3.85 -23.50
N LEU A 119 -13.98 3.93 -24.44
CA LEU A 119 -14.07 4.78 -25.63
C LEU A 119 -14.82 4.09 -26.78
N ASP A 120 -14.48 2.84 -27.09
CA ASP A 120 -14.86 2.20 -28.33
C ASP A 120 -15.72 0.93 -28.14
N GLY A 121 -15.88 0.46 -26.90
CA GLY A 121 -16.63 -0.76 -26.57
C GLY A 121 -15.88 -2.06 -26.89
N ARG A 122 -14.54 -2.01 -27.00
CA ARG A 122 -13.73 -3.19 -27.31
C ARG A 122 -13.47 -4.05 -26.06
N GLY A 123 -13.85 -5.32 -26.14
CA GLY A 123 -13.61 -6.31 -25.08
C GLY A 123 -14.78 -6.43 -24.09
N ASP A 124 -14.74 -7.48 -23.27
CA ASP A 124 -15.68 -7.70 -22.18
C ASP A 124 -15.16 -7.01 -20.90
N PRO A 125 -15.91 -6.06 -20.29
CA PRO A 125 -15.42 -5.30 -19.15
C PRO A 125 -15.11 -6.20 -17.95
N LYS A 126 -15.87 -7.28 -17.72
CA LYS A 126 -15.60 -8.22 -16.63
C LYS A 126 -14.26 -8.93 -16.82
N ALA A 127 -13.99 -9.44 -18.03
CA ALA A 127 -12.70 -10.06 -18.36
C ALA A 127 -11.53 -9.07 -18.32
N LEU A 128 -11.73 -7.81 -18.72
CA LEU A 128 -10.70 -6.77 -18.64
C LEU A 128 -10.30 -6.46 -17.19
N LEU A 129 -11.25 -6.46 -16.26
CA LEU A 129 -10.96 -6.29 -14.84
C LEU A 129 -10.15 -7.45 -14.23
N ALA A 130 -10.10 -8.62 -14.88
CA ALA A 130 -9.20 -9.68 -14.47
C ALA A 130 -7.70 -9.35 -14.69
N GLY A 131 -7.39 -8.32 -15.49
CA GLY A 131 -6.03 -7.76 -15.63
C GLY A 131 -5.71 -6.66 -14.61
N ILE A 132 -6.72 -6.05 -14.00
CA ILE A 132 -6.60 -4.99 -12.99
C ILE A 132 -6.28 -5.61 -11.61
N ALA A 133 -5.72 -4.82 -10.69
CA ALA A 133 -5.39 -5.29 -9.34
C ALA A 133 -6.59 -5.97 -8.65
N ARG A 134 -6.34 -7.11 -8.00
CA ARG A 134 -7.37 -7.94 -7.36
C ARG A 134 -8.31 -7.17 -6.43
N ARG A 135 -7.75 -6.21 -5.67
CA ARG A 135 -8.50 -5.31 -4.76
C ARG A 135 -9.63 -4.52 -5.44
N ARG A 136 -9.53 -4.28 -6.75
CA ARG A 136 -10.49 -3.50 -7.55
C ARG A 136 -11.41 -4.37 -8.42
N ARG A 137 -11.33 -5.71 -8.32
CA ARG A 137 -12.22 -6.63 -9.04
C ARG A 137 -13.56 -6.74 -8.33
N THR A 138 -14.31 -5.65 -8.35
CA THR A 138 -15.56 -5.51 -7.60
C THR A 138 -16.71 -5.06 -8.51
N GLN A 139 -17.94 -5.35 -8.09
CA GLN A 139 -19.15 -4.98 -8.81
C GLN A 139 -19.29 -3.46 -8.92
N GLU A 140 -18.84 -2.72 -7.90
CA GLU A 140 -18.85 -1.25 -7.90
C GLU A 140 -17.90 -0.71 -8.98
N PHE A 141 -16.69 -1.27 -9.09
CA PHE A 141 -15.72 -0.84 -10.08
C PHE A 141 -16.12 -1.24 -11.51
N LEU A 142 -16.71 -2.43 -11.70
CA LEU A 142 -17.33 -2.80 -12.98
C LEU A 142 -18.41 -1.81 -13.38
N SER A 143 -19.33 -1.49 -12.47
CA SER A 143 -20.42 -0.55 -12.73
C SER A 143 -19.90 0.87 -13.03
N PHE A 144 -18.77 1.27 -12.44
CA PHE A 144 -18.09 2.52 -12.77
C PHE A 144 -17.54 2.52 -14.20
N VAL A 145 -16.84 1.46 -14.61
CA VAL A 145 -16.30 1.31 -15.98
C VAL A 145 -17.42 1.29 -17.03
N GLU A 146 -18.51 0.58 -16.77
CA GLU A 146 -19.70 0.56 -17.63
C GLU A 146 -20.37 1.95 -17.72
N TRP A 147 -20.45 2.67 -16.60
CA TRP A 147 -20.96 4.04 -16.60
C TRP A 147 -20.09 4.98 -17.43
N MET A 148 -18.75 4.89 -17.34
CA MET A 148 -17.86 5.73 -18.17
C MET A 148 -18.12 5.50 -19.65
N ARG A 149 -18.36 4.25 -20.05
CA ARG A 149 -18.74 3.91 -21.43
C ARG A 149 -20.07 4.57 -21.82
N GLU A 150 -21.10 4.47 -20.97
CA GLU A 150 -22.40 5.08 -21.23
C GLU A 150 -22.30 6.62 -21.30
N PHE A 151 -21.54 7.23 -20.40
CA PHE A 151 -21.27 8.67 -20.42
C PHE A 151 -20.66 9.11 -21.76
N ASN A 152 -19.63 8.40 -22.24
CA ASN A 152 -18.98 8.67 -23.52
C ASN A 152 -19.91 8.48 -24.72
N ARG A 153 -20.84 7.52 -24.67
CA ARG A 153 -21.84 7.30 -25.73
C ARG A 153 -22.94 8.36 -25.73
N SER A 154 -23.24 8.92 -24.56
CA SER A 154 -24.34 9.89 -24.41
C SER A 154 -24.10 11.22 -25.13
N GLY A 155 -22.88 11.51 -25.57
CA GLY A 155 -22.51 12.79 -26.20
C GLY A 155 -22.43 13.97 -25.22
N ARG A 156 -22.71 13.76 -23.93
CA ARG A 156 -22.66 14.80 -22.88
C ARG A 156 -21.25 15.16 -22.43
N GLY A 157 -20.26 14.37 -22.80
CA GLY A 157 -18.87 14.58 -22.46
C GLY A 157 -18.02 13.42 -22.96
N ARG A 158 -16.72 13.47 -22.67
CA ARG A 158 -15.77 12.41 -22.99
C ARG A 158 -14.77 12.26 -21.86
N LEU A 159 -14.67 11.06 -21.33
CA LEU A 159 -13.82 10.69 -20.20
C LEU A 159 -12.95 9.50 -20.59
N GLN A 160 -11.63 9.67 -20.48
CA GLN A 160 -10.65 8.60 -20.70
C GLN A 160 -10.34 7.87 -19.39
N PHE A 161 -10.11 6.56 -19.46
CA PHE A 161 -9.61 5.74 -18.36
C PHE A 161 -8.10 5.50 -18.55
N LEU A 162 -7.28 5.89 -17.59
CA LEU A 162 -5.82 5.84 -17.71
C LEU A 162 -5.21 5.19 -16.45
N GLY A 163 -4.03 4.58 -16.60
CA GLY A 163 -3.22 4.09 -15.48
C GLY A 163 -1.94 4.90 -15.40
N PHE A 164 -1.49 5.28 -14.21
CA PHE A 164 -0.24 6.03 -14.05
C PHE A 164 0.90 5.20 -13.43
N ASP A 165 0.65 3.94 -13.13
CA ASP A 165 1.62 3.04 -12.55
C ASP A 165 2.26 2.15 -13.62
N MET A 166 3.49 1.73 -13.36
CA MET A 166 4.30 0.87 -14.24
C MET A 166 4.56 -0.49 -13.63
N LEU A 167 4.10 -0.73 -12.39
CA LEU A 167 4.28 -2.01 -11.73
C LEU A 167 3.27 -3.06 -12.19
N GLY A 168 3.77 -4.24 -12.58
CA GLY A 168 2.98 -5.37 -13.07
C GLY A 168 3.86 -6.41 -13.77
N SER A 169 3.27 -7.51 -14.25
CA SER A 169 4.00 -8.40 -15.18
C SER A 169 4.24 -7.66 -16.49
N THR A 170 5.50 -7.61 -16.92
CA THR A 170 5.91 -7.03 -18.20
C THR A 170 5.78 -8.02 -19.36
N ASP A 171 5.37 -9.27 -19.13
CA ASP A 171 5.38 -10.32 -20.15
C ASP A 171 4.41 -9.99 -21.30
N SER A 172 3.18 -9.60 -20.94
CA SER A 172 2.16 -9.20 -21.90
C SER A 172 2.59 -7.96 -22.69
N ALA A 173 3.18 -6.98 -22.01
CA ALA A 173 3.68 -5.75 -22.62
C ALA A 173 4.83 -6.03 -23.59
N SER A 174 5.79 -6.86 -23.18
CA SER A 174 6.94 -7.26 -23.98
C SER A 174 6.49 -8.01 -25.23
N ALA A 175 5.58 -8.99 -25.06
CA ALA A 175 4.99 -9.71 -26.18
C ALA A 175 4.19 -8.82 -27.14
N ALA A 176 3.51 -7.79 -26.64
CA ALA A 176 2.80 -6.82 -27.47
C ALA A 176 3.77 -6.01 -28.34
N VAL A 177 4.85 -5.47 -27.75
CA VAL A 177 5.85 -4.69 -28.49
C VAL A 177 6.62 -5.57 -29.48
N THR A 178 7.08 -6.75 -29.07
CA THR A 178 7.77 -7.69 -29.96
C THR A 178 6.92 -8.05 -31.18
N ARG A 179 5.62 -8.36 -30.99
CA ARG A 179 4.71 -8.65 -32.10
C ARG A 179 4.47 -7.46 -33.00
N PHE A 180 4.37 -6.25 -32.45
CA PHE A 180 4.21 -5.03 -33.23
C PHE A 180 5.45 -4.79 -34.10
N VAL A 181 6.64 -4.79 -33.50
CA VAL A 181 7.90 -4.55 -34.20
C VAL A 181 8.18 -5.63 -35.25
N ALA A 182 7.89 -6.90 -34.96
CA ALA A 182 8.02 -7.98 -35.94
C ALA A 182 7.23 -7.74 -37.25
N ARG A 183 6.12 -7.01 -37.18
CA ARG A 183 5.31 -6.65 -38.36
C ARG A 183 5.72 -5.31 -38.96
N ALA A 184 5.89 -4.29 -38.12
CA ALA A 184 6.07 -2.90 -38.57
C ALA A 184 7.53 -2.55 -38.90
N GLU A 185 8.50 -3.20 -38.25
CA GLU A 185 9.92 -2.95 -38.44
C GLU A 185 10.77 -4.20 -38.14
N PRO A 186 10.70 -5.24 -39.02
CA PRO A 186 11.38 -6.52 -38.77
C PRO A 186 12.88 -6.39 -38.55
N ALA A 187 13.53 -5.40 -39.17
CA ALA A 187 14.96 -5.13 -39.02
C ALA A 187 15.37 -4.72 -37.59
N TYR A 188 14.44 -4.24 -36.76
CA TYR A 188 14.71 -3.86 -35.37
C TYR A 188 14.32 -4.95 -34.35
N LEU A 189 13.70 -6.05 -34.80
CA LEU A 189 13.16 -7.10 -33.94
C LEU A 189 14.20 -7.74 -33.02
N ASP A 190 15.42 -7.94 -33.51
CA ASP A 190 16.51 -8.55 -32.72
C ASP A 190 16.91 -7.66 -31.54
N SER A 191 16.93 -6.34 -31.73
CA SER A 191 17.23 -5.38 -30.67
C SER A 191 16.17 -5.42 -29.57
N VAL A 192 14.89 -5.49 -29.97
CA VAL A 192 13.75 -5.59 -29.02
C VAL A 192 13.79 -6.91 -28.26
N THR A 193 13.99 -8.03 -28.96
CA THR A 193 14.04 -9.36 -28.37
C THR A 193 15.21 -9.49 -27.39
N HIS A 194 16.37 -8.92 -27.74
CA HIS A 194 17.52 -8.85 -26.85
C HIS A 194 17.22 -8.01 -25.60
N ALA A 195 16.69 -6.80 -25.75
CA ALA A 195 16.37 -5.92 -24.63
C ALA A 195 15.39 -6.57 -23.64
N TYR A 196 14.32 -7.19 -24.12
CA TYR A 196 13.33 -7.82 -23.24
C TYR A 196 13.80 -9.15 -22.66
N ARG A 197 14.75 -9.84 -23.30
CA ARG A 197 15.45 -10.95 -22.65
C ARG A 197 16.23 -10.46 -21.42
N LEU A 198 16.95 -9.34 -21.53
CA LEU A 198 17.66 -8.75 -20.38
C LEU A 198 16.69 -8.36 -19.26
N VAL A 199 15.54 -7.76 -19.59
CA VAL A 199 14.50 -7.45 -18.58
C VAL A 199 13.97 -8.73 -17.92
N ALA A 200 13.73 -9.78 -18.70
CA ALA A 200 13.20 -11.05 -18.18
C ALA A 200 14.21 -11.81 -17.31
N THR A 201 15.51 -11.66 -17.55
CA THR A 201 16.59 -12.36 -16.82
C THR A 201 17.32 -11.50 -15.78
N ALA A 202 16.96 -10.21 -15.66
CA ALA A 202 17.47 -9.36 -14.59
C ALA A 202 16.95 -9.87 -13.23
N PRO A 203 17.80 -9.86 -12.18
CA PRO A 203 17.43 -10.42 -10.89
C PRO A 203 16.32 -9.58 -10.27
N ARG A 204 15.11 -10.15 -10.14
CA ARG A 204 14.04 -9.47 -9.39
C ARG A 204 14.55 -9.20 -7.98
N GLN A 205 14.08 -8.12 -7.35
CA GLN A 205 14.41 -7.84 -5.94
C GLN A 205 13.82 -8.97 -5.07
N GLU A 206 14.60 -10.03 -4.85
CA GLU A 206 14.17 -11.20 -4.10
C GLU A 206 14.15 -10.87 -2.60
N SER A 207 13.07 -11.22 -1.93
CA SER A 207 13.09 -11.32 -0.46
C SER A 207 14.12 -12.37 -0.05
N ARG A 208 15.03 -12.02 0.87
CA ARG A 208 16.00 -12.96 1.46
C ARG A 208 15.48 -13.70 2.69
N ALA A 209 14.25 -13.41 3.10
CA ALA A 209 13.59 -14.04 4.22
C ALA A 209 12.10 -14.19 3.96
N ALA A 210 11.50 -15.20 4.58
CA ALA A 210 10.05 -15.41 4.63
C ALA A 210 9.66 -15.85 6.04
N GLY A 211 8.42 -15.55 6.44
CA GLY A 211 7.96 -15.90 7.76
C GLY A 211 6.45 -16.08 7.84
N ALA A 212 6.01 -16.94 8.73
CA ALA A 212 4.62 -17.02 9.15
C ALA A 212 4.42 -16.08 10.34
N ARG A 213 3.44 -15.18 10.27
CA ARG A 213 3.32 -14.07 11.23
C ARG A 213 1.91 -13.95 11.79
N GLY A 214 1.78 -14.01 13.11
CA GLY A 214 0.50 -13.81 13.80
C GLY A 214 0.40 -12.46 14.50
N LEU A 215 -0.84 -12.11 14.86
CA LEU A 215 -1.14 -11.04 15.80
C LEU A 215 -1.49 -11.64 17.16
N PHE A 216 -0.87 -11.12 18.21
CA PHE A 216 -1.20 -11.49 19.59
C PHE A 216 -2.04 -10.37 20.23
N PRO A 217 -3.11 -10.69 20.99
CA PRO A 217 -3.95 -9.68 21.62
C PRO A 217 -3.17 -8.79 22.59
N ALA A 218 -2.91 -7.53 22.20
CA ALA A 218 -2.19 -6.58 23.04
C ALA A 218 -2.89 -6.34 24.39
N SER A 219 -4.23 -6.40 24.43
CA SER A 219 -5.03 -6.26 25.66
C SER A 219 -4.79 -7.37 26.69
N VAL A 220 -4.20 -8.50 26.30
CA VAL A 220 -3.91 -9.63 27.19
C VAL A 220 -2.42 -9.64 27.58
N ALA A 221 -1.57 -9.02 26.78
CA ALA A 221 -0.12 -9.02 27.00
C ALA A 221 0.45 -7.72 27.57
N ALA A 222 -0.21 -6.57 27.39
CA ALA A 222 0.27 -5.29 27.92
C ALA A 222 0.37 -5.36 29.45
N GLY A 223 1.53 -4.96 29.99
CA GLY A 223 1.82 -5.01 31.42
C GLY A 223 2.30 -6.37 31.93
N HIS A 224 2.35 -7.40 31.07
CA HIS A 224 2.66 -8.77 31.46
C HIS A 224 4.01 -9.23 30.91
N LYS A 225 4.53 -10.30 31.52
CA LYS A 225 5.69 -11.02 31.04
C LYS A 225 5.24 -12.09 30.05
N ILE A 226 5.72 -12.02 28.82
CA ILE A 226 5.39 -12.96 27.76
C ILE A 226 6.57 -13.85 27.45
N ARG A 227 6.39 -15.16 27.59
CA ARG A 227 7.31 -16.16 27.06
C ARG A 227 6.76 -16.70 25.75
N PHE A 228 7.56 -16.67 24.69
CA PHE A 228 7.23 -17.30 23.42
C PHE A 228 8.21 -18.45 23.17
N SER A 229 7.67 -19.64 22.94
CA SER A 229 8.44 -20.87 22.77
C SER A 229 7.93 -21.72 21.60
N GLY A 230 8.77 -22.65 21.16
CA GLY A 230 8.43 -23.61 20.12
C GLY A 230 9.62 -24.50 19.78
N TRP A 231 9.37 -25.49 18.94
CA TRP A 231 10.40 -26.39 18.44
C TRP A 231 10.82 -25.98 17.04
N ILE A 232 12.13 -25.96 16.78
CA ILE A 232 12.69 -25.66 15.47
C ILE A 232 13.54 -26.84 15.01
N ARG A 233 13.33 -27.28 13.77
CA ARG A 233 14.21 -28.18 13.02
C ARG A 233 14.68 -27.46 11.76
N THR A 234 15.93 -27.67 11.36
CA THR A 234 16.48 -27.06 10.13
C THR A 234 17.16 -28.10 9.27
N GLU A 235 17.16 -27.86 7.97
CA GLU A 235 17.88 -28.64 6.98
C GLU A 235 18.57 -27.70 5.99
N ASN A 236 19.90 -27.80 5.90
CA ASN A 236 20.76 -27.08 4.97
C ASN A 236 20.56 -25.55 4.99
N VAL A 237 20.32 -24.97 6.16
CA VAL A 237 20.17 -23.50 6.30
C VAL A 237 21.54 -22.84 6.28
N HIS A 238 21.81 -22.04 5.24
CA HIS A 238 23.05 -21.28 5.07
C HIS A 238 22.73 -19.83 4.67
N ASP A 239 23.69 -18.92 4.86
CA ASP A 239 23.58 -17.50 4.49
C ASP A 239 22.35 -16.78 5.08
N GLY A 240 21.94 -17.24 6.27
CA GLY A 240 20.79 -16.81 7.05
C GLY A 240 20.50 -17.77 8.21
N SER A 241 19.33 -17.62 8.84
CA SER A 241 18.93 -18.40 10.01
C SER A 241 17.42 -18.64 10.06
N ALA A 242 17.01 -19.63 10.86
CA ALA A 242 15.63 -19.80 11.30
C ALA A 242 15.47 -19.31 12.74
N ALA A 243 14.33 -18.67 13.03
CA ALA A 243 14.05 -18.15 14.37
C ALA A 243 12.55 -18.00 14.67
N LEU A 244 12.22 -17.99 15.97
CA LEU A 244 10.98 -17.43 16.49
C LEU A 244 11.22 -15.98 16.87
N TRP A 245 10.25 -15.10 16.61
CA TRP A 245 10.36 -13.68 16.95
C TRP A 245 9.03 -13.12 17.47
N LEU A 246 9.12 -12.05 18.26
CA LEU A 246 7.99 -11.27 18.74
C LEU A 246 8.39 -9.80 18.80
N ARG A 247 7.44 -8.92 18.43
CA ARG A 247 7.58 -7.48 18.45
C ARG A 247 6.31 -6.83 19.00
N GLY A 248 6.48 -5.95 19.99
CA GLY A 248 5.45 -5.06 20.52
C GLY A 248 5.61 -3.64 19.97
N ASP A 249 4.52 -3.09 19.45
CA ASP A 249 4.44 -1.73 18.94
C ASP A 249 3.54 -0.85 19.81
N ALA A 250 4.02 0.35 20.14
CA ALA A 250 3.21 1.43 20.69
C ALA A 250 3.29 2.63 19.75
N SER A 251 2.13 3.22 19.40
CA SER A 251 2.08 4.34 18.45
C SER A 251 2.87 4.07 17.16
N ARG A 252 2.77 2.82 16.66
CA ARG A 252 3.45 2.30 15.46
C ARG A 252 4.98 2.32 15.48
N LYS A 253 5.60 2.60 16.63
CA LYS A 253 7.04 2.40 16.84
C LYS A 253 7.28 1.07 17.50
N ASN A 254 8.36 0.39 17.11
CA ASN A 254 8.86 -0.75 17.85
C ASN A 254 9.30 -0.28 19.24
N VAL A 255 8.68 -0.82 20.28
CA VAL A 255 9.01 -0.50 21.68
C VAL A 255 9.69 -1.67 22.38
N VAL A 256 9.34 -2.89 22.01
CA VAL A 256 9.93 -4.11 22.58
C VAL A 256 10.00 -5.19 21.51
N GLY A 257 11.06 -5.98 21.51
CA GLY A 257 11.19 -7.10 20.59
C GLY A 257 12.16 -8.15 21.10
N GLY A 258 11.94 -9.38 20.67
CA GLY A 258 12.74 -10.54 21.03
C GLY A 258 12.77 -11.53 19.87
N THR A 259 13.86 -12.27 19.81
CA THR A 259 14.07 -13.35 18.84
C THR A 259 14.83 -14.47 19.54
N THR A 260 14.58 -15.71 19.14
CA THR A 260 15.42 -16.85 19.55
C THR A 260 16.81 -16.70 18.94
N ARG A 261 17.79 -17.45 19.46
CA ARG A 261 19.10 -17.58 18.81
C ARG A 261 18.94 -18.01 17.35
N ASP A 262 19.82 -17.53 16.49
CA ASP A 262 19.88 -17.93 15.09
C ASP A 262 20.12 -19.44 14.97
N VAL A 263 19.22 -20.13 14.27
CA VAL A 263 19.35 -21.57 13.99
C VAL A 263 19.80 -21.74 12.54
N SER A 264 20.98 -22.30 12.34
CA SER A 264 21.59 -22.51 11.02
C SER A 264 22.12 -23.94 10.86
N GLY A 265 22.35 -24.36 9.62
CA GLY A 265 22.82 -25.69 9.25
C GLY A 265 21.68 -26.71 9.21
N THR A 266 22.01 -27.96 9.55
CA THR A 266 21.04 -29.06 9.69
C THR A 266 20.97 -29.45 11.14
N THR A 267 19.81 -29.27 11.77
CA THR A 267 19.62 -29.51 13.20
C THR A 267 18.43 -30.45 13.43
N PRO A 268 18.49 -31.34 14.45
CA PRO A 268 17.31 -32.05 14.90
C PRO A 268 16.30 -31.06 15.52
N TRP A 269 15.07 -31.53 15.76
CA TRP A 269 14.08 -30.78 16.55
C TRP A 269 14.68 -30.39 17.90
N THR A 270 14.76 -29.09 18.14
CA THR A 270 15.35 -28.51 19.35
C THR A 270 14.38 -27.46 19.90
N PRO A 271 14.16 -27.37 21.22
CA PRO A 271 13.27 -26.37 21.79
C PRO A 271 13.99 -25.01 21.85
N TYR A 272 13.25 -23.95 21.56
CA TYR A 272 13.70 -22.58 21.67
C TYR A 272 12.64 -21.72 22.33
N ASP A 273 13.08 -20.78 23.14
CA ASP A 273 12.21 -19.79 23.75
C ASP A 273 12.95 -18.49 24.07
N PHE A 274 12.18 -17.44 24.31
CA PHE A 274 12.64 -16.22 24.93
C PHE A 274 11.47 -15.56 25.69
N THR A 275 11.82 -14.65 26.60
CA THR A 275 10.85 -13.95 27.44
C THR A 275 11.04 -12.45 27.30
N LEU A 276 9.93 -11.71 27.26
CA LEU A 276 9.90 -10.24 27.19
C LEU A 276 8.95 -9.69 28.25
N ASP A 277 9.37 -8.62 28.91
CA ASP A 277 8.47 -7.77 29.69
C ASP A 277 7.78 -6.78 28.73
N ILE A 278 6.45 -6.88 28.61
CA ILE A 278 5.68 -6.09 27.66
C ILE A 278 5.15 -4.82 28.35
N PRO A 279 5.54 -3.61 27.89
CA PRO A 279 5.06 -2.38 28.52
C PRO A 279 3.54 -2.20 28.42
N ASP A 280 2.94 -1.52 29.41
CA ASP A 280 1.50 -1.17 29.40
C ASP A 280 1.09 -0.35 28.16
N SER A 281 2.03 0.40 27.60
CA SER A 281 1.81 1.25 26.41
C SER A 281 1.59 0.49 25.10
N ILE A 282 1.76 -0.84 25.09
CA ILE A 282 1.74 -1.64 23.87
C ILE A 282 0.33 -1.69 23.27
N SER A 283 0.25 -1.37 21.98
CA SER A 283 -0.99 -1.28 21.22
C SER A 283 -1.16 -2.43 20.22
N THR A 284 -0.06 -3.11 19.84
CA THR A 284 -0.07 -4.23 18.91
C THR A 284 1.10 -5.15 19.24
N ILE A 285 0.87 -6.46 19.20
CA ILE A 285 1.94 -7.47 19.28
C ILE A 285 1.88 -8.34 18.04
N ARG A 286 3.02 -8.49 17.39
CA ARG A 286 3.24 -9.40 16.27
C ARG A 286 4.25 -10.44 16.68
N PHE A 287 4.07 -11.67 16.23
CA PHE A 287 5.01 -12.73 16.50
C PHE A 287 5.05 -13.68 15.31
N GLY A 288 6.03 -14.56 15.26
CA GLY A 288 6.09 -15.51 14.17
C GLY A 288 7.31 -16.38 14.12
N CYS A 289 7.35 -17.15 13.05
CA CYS A 289 8.46 -17.99 12.63
C CYS A 289 9.08 -17.37 11.37
N MET A 290 10.38 -17.47 11.20
CA MET A 290 11.09 -16.92 10.05
C MET A 290 12.18 -17.87 9.58
N LEU A 291 12.40 -17.91 8.26
CA LEU A 291 13.60 -18.42 7.63
C LEU A 291 14.22 -17.30 6.78
N GLU A 292 15.48 -17.00 7.03
CA GLU A 292 16.35 -16.20 6.18
C GLU A 292 17.39 -17.11 5.51
N GLY A 293 17.76 -16.79 4.26
CA GLY A 293 18.81 -17.54 3.55
C GLY A 293 18.31 -18.80 2.85
N SER A 294 19.18 -19.78 2.66
CA SER A 294 18.88 -21.02 1.95
C SER A 294 18.30 -22.11 2.86
N GLY A 295 17.95 -23.25 2.28
CA GLY A 295 17.50 -24.42 3.04
C GLY A 295 16.04 -24.38 3.47
N MET A 296 15.76 -25.08 4.56
CA MET A 296 14.42 -25.32 5.05
C MET A 296 14.39 -25.34 6.59
N ALA A 297 13.30 -24.83 7.15
CA ALA A 297 13.03 -24.87 8.58
C ALA A 297 11.60 -25.33 8.83
N TRP A 298 11.43 -26.12 9.89
CA TRP A 298 10.13 -26.49 10.43
C TRP A 298 9.97 -25.93 11.83
N PHE A 299 8.74 -25.54 12.13
CA PHE A 299 8.32 -24.97 13.40
C PHE A 299 7.09 -25.73 13.89
N ASP A 300 7.10 -26.12 15.15
CA ASP A 300 6.05 -26.96 15.72
C ASP A 300 5.86 -26.62 17.20
N SER A 301 4.67 -26.93 17.72
CA SER A 301 4.33 -26.83 19.15
C SER A 301 4.65 -25.45 19.71
N LEU A 302 4.22 -24.41 18.98
CA LEU A 302 4.36 -23.04 19.43
C LEU A 302 3.53 -22.83 20.69
N ALA A 303 4.08 -22.12 21.66
CA ALA A 303 3.38 -21.82 22.90
C ALA A 303 3.69 -20.39 23.35
N VAL A 304 2.67 -19.76 23.94
CA VAL A 304 2.80 -18.47 24.60
C VAL A 304 2.39 -18.64 26.05
N GLU A 305 3.19 -18.11 26.98
CA GLU A 305 2.86 -18.02 28.40
C GLU A 305 2.78 -16.55 28.82
N ILE A 306 1.78 -16.23 29.63
CA ILE A 306 1.54 -14.89 30.18
C ILE A 306 1.71 -14.99 31.69
N ASP A 307 2.75 -14.35 32.24
CA ASP A 307 3.16 -14.49 33.64
C ASP A 307 3.30 -15.95 34.09
N GLY A 308 3.78 -16.81 33.18
CA GLY A 308 3.93 -18.25 33.41
C GLY A 308 2.65 -19.08 33.27
N ILE A 309 1.52 -18.46 32.88
CA ILE A 309 0.26 -19.15 32.61
C ILE A 309 0.15 -19.44 31.10
N PRO A 310 -0.02 -20.71 30.68
CA PRO A 310 -0.17 -21.05 29.26
C PRO A 310 -1.39 -20.38 28.61
N PHE A 311 -1.18 -19.77 27.45
CA PHE A 311 -2.23 -19.23 26.60
C PHE A 311 -2.65 -20.30 25.58
N ALA A 312 -3.86 -20.84 25.76
CA ALA A 312 -4.37 -21.95 24.94
C ALA A 312 -4.80 -21.57 23.50
N GLY A 313 -4.52 -20.33 23.05
CA GLY A 313 -5.06 -19.81 21.80
C GLY A 313 -6.51 -19.33 21.93
N ASN A 314 -7.13 -19.01 20.79
CA ASN A 314 -8.56 -18.70 20.70
C ASN A 314 -9.10 -19.08 19.30
N GLU A 315 -10.36 -18.78 19.00
CA GLU A 315 -10.94 -19.03 17.67
C GLU A 315 -10.15 -18.36 16.54
N SER A 316 -9.51 -17.23 16.81
CA SER A 316 -8.74 -16.46 15.83
C SER A 316 -7.24 -16.77 15.78
N LEU A 317 -6.72 -17.59 16.69
CA LEU A 317 -5.31 -17.96 16.74
C LEU A 317 -5.10 -19.39 17.25
N ASP A 318 -4.55 -20.23 16.39
CA ASP A 318 -4.14 -21.60 16.70
C ASP A 318 -2.60 -21.69 16.67
N LEU A 319 -1.98 -21.79 17.85
CA LEU A 319 -0.53 -21.95 17.99
C LEU A 319 -0.07 -23.40 17.70
N THR A 320 -0.99 -24.37 17.77
CA THR A 320 -0.67 -25.78 17.55
C THR A 320 -0.59 -26.17 16.09
N MET A 321 -1.18 -25.36 15.20
CA MET A 321 -1.36 -25.65 13.77
C MET A 321 -2.23 -26.88 13.48
N GLU A 322 -2.97 -27.41 14.46
CA GLU A 322 -3.67 -28.68 14.33
C GLU A 322 -5.13 -28.54 13.88
N ARG A 323 -5.73 -27.36 14.06
CA ARG A 323 -7.18 -27.19 13.93
C ARG A 323 -7.69 -27.28 12.49
N THR A 324 -6.94 -26.75 11.53
CA THR A 324 -7.32 -26.75 10.10
C THR A 324 -6.14 -27.13 9.21
N ASP A 325 -6.38 -27.33 7.93
CA ASP A 325 -5.35 -27.56 6.89
C ASP A 325 -4.57 -26.29 6.49
N ARG A 326 -4.88 -25.15 7.12
CA ARG A 326 -4.12 -23.91 7.08
C ARG A 326 -3.83 -23.39 8.49
N PRO A 327 -2.76 -22.59 8.70
CA PRO A 327 -2.53 -21.89 9.96
C PRO A 327 -3.68 -20.92 10.25
N VAL A 328 -4.25 -20.97 11.47
CA VAL A 328 -5.26 -19.99 11.88
C VAL A 328 -4.61 -18.91 12.72
N GLY A 329 -4.75 -17.65 12.31
CA GLY A 329 -4.16 -16.50 13.02
C GLY A 329 -2.68 -16.25 12.71
N MET A 330 -2.08 -17.00 11.79
CA MET A 330 -0.74 -16.73 11.27
C MET A 330 -0.77 -16.58 9.74
N ASP A 331 -0.31 -15.42 9.27
CA ASP A 331 -0.16 -15.07 7.86
C ASP A 331 1.10 -15.72 7.30
N ILE A 332 0.93 -16.66 6.35
CA ILE A 332 2.00 -17.38 5.64
C ILE A 332 2.32 -16.82 4.25
N SER A 333 1.75 -15.68 3.89
CA SER A 333 1.78 -15.17 2.51
C SER A 333 3.03 -14.37 2.12
N VAL A 334 4.07 -14.39 2.95
CA VAL A 334 5.10 -13.34 2.99
C VAL A 334 6.27 -13.52 2.00
N SER A 335 6.20 -14.41 1.01
CA SER A 335 7.25 -14.46 -0.02
C SER A 335 6.97 -13.50 -1.18
N LYS A 336 7.37 -12.22 -1.04
CA LYS A 336 7.49 -11.35 -2.21
C LYS A 336 8.48 -12.00 -3.19
N GLY A 337 8.01 -12.32 -4.40
CA GLY A 337 8.85 -12.82 -5.49
C GLY A 337 8.98 -14.34 -5.61
N GLY A 338 8.26 -15.14 -4.81
CA GLY A 338 8.21 -16.60 -4.99
C GLY A 338 9.48 -17.37 -4.57
N ALA A 339 10.45 -16.71 -3.94
CA ALA A 339 11.71 -17.32 -3.50
C ALA A 339 11.56 -18.27 -2.30
N TYR A 340 10.41 -18.27 -1.62
CA TYR A 340 10.11 -19.16 -0.50
C TYR A 340 8.70 -19.72 -0.60
N ALA A 341 8.54 -20.96 -0.14
CA ALA A 341 7.26 -21.60 0.07
C ALA A 341 7.06 -21.76 1.58
N ILE A 342 5.83 -21.45 2.02
CA ILE A 342 5.38 -21.68 3.39
C ILE A 342 4.14 -22.57 3.30
N ASP A 343 4.17 -23.72 3.98
CA ASP A 343 3.11 -24.72 3.95
C ASP A 343 3.05 -25.50 5.28
N LEU A 344 1.98 -26.28 5.47
CA LEU A 344 1.88 -27.24 6.58
C LEU A 344 2.34 -28.62 6.10
N ASP A 345 3.32 -29.20 6.80
CA ASP A 345 3.93 -30.48 6.47
C ASP A 345 3.46 -31.56 7.45
N SER A 346 2.80 -32.61 6.94
CA SER A 346 2.33 -33.74 7.74
C SER A 346 3.33 -34.89 7.84
N THR A 347 4.52 -34.75 7.28
CA THR A 347 5.56 -35.80 7.26
C THR A 347 6.65 -35.56 8.28
N THR A 348 7.09 -34.31 8.42
CA THR A 348 8.12 -33.91 9.38
C THR A 348 7.47 -33.16 10.53
N VAL A 349 7.12 -33.89 11.58
CA VAL A 349 6.31 -33.39 12.71
C VAL A 349 7.06 -33.63 14.01
N PHE A 350 7.00 -32.68 14.94
CA PHE A 350 7.48 -32.88 16.31
C PHE A 350 6.37 -33.45 17.19
N ALA A 351 5.18 -32.82 17.19
CA ALA A 351 4.00 -33.30 17.90
C ALA A 351 2.72 -33.05 17.09
N GLY A 352 1.68 -33.85 17.32
CA GLY A 352 0.43 -33.71 16.58
C GLY A 352 0.48 -34.36 15.19
N LYS A 353 -0.16 -33.73 14.20
CA LYS A 353 -0.31 -34.23 12.83
C LYS A 353 0.48 -33.41 11.81
N ARG A 354 0.93 -32.20 12.15
CA ARG A 354 1.58 -31.31 11.18
C ARG A 354 2.49 -30.27 11.84
N SER A 355 3.48 -29.81 11.08
CA SER A 355 4.33 -28.68 11.43
C SER A 355 4.27 -27.59 10.37
N LEU A 356 4.61 -26.36 10.75
CA LEU A 356 4.77 -25.26 9.80
C LEU A 356 6.15 -25.36 9.13
N ARG A 357 6.19 -25.43 7.81
CA ARG A 357 7.41 -25.51 7.03
C ARG A 357 7.64 -24.24 6.23
N ILE A 358 8.86 -23.73 6.30
CA ILE A 358 9.35 -22.64 5.43
C ILE A 358 10.55 -23.18 4.66
N ARG A 359 10.55 -23.07 3.34
CA ARG A 359 11.67 -23.52 2.50
C ARG A 359 12.01 -22.51 1.43
N ARG A 360 13.31 -22.34 1.17
CA ARG A 360 13.77 -21.66 -0.04
C ARG A 360 13.32 -22.49 -1.24
N VAL A 361 12.61 -21.85 -2.16
CA VAL A 361 12.32 -22.42 -3.48
C VAL A 361 13.33 -21.78 -4.39
N ALA A 362 14.23 -22.57 -4.98
CA ALA A 362 15.00 -22.07 -6.10
C ALA A 362 14.00 -21.56 -7.13
N PRO A 363 14.10 -20.31 -7.61
CA PRO A 363 13.22 -19.91 -8.69
C PRO A 363 13.45 -20.89 -9.86
N ASP A 364 12.38 -21.30 -10.53
CA ASP A 364 12.45 -21.97 -11.84
C ASP A 364 13.07 -21.04 -12.92
N ALA A 365 13.55 -19.85 -12.53
CA ALA A 365 14.18 -18.90 -13.42
C ALA A 365 15.62 -19.35 -13.70
N PRO A 366 16.04 -19.35 -14.97
CA PRO A 366 17.45 -19.51 -15.29
C PRO A 366 18.28 -18.46 -14.51
N PRO A 367 19.53 -18.78 -14.14
CA PRO A 367 20.37 -17.86 -13.36
C PRO A 367 20.35 -16.48 -14.02
N ALA A 368 20.27 -15.44 -13.19
CA ALA A 368 20.26 -14.07 -13.68
C ALA A 368 21.50 -13.83 -14.54
N THR A 369 21.29 -13.57 -15.82
CA THR A 369 22.37 -13.37 -16.81
C THR A 369 22.59 -11.89 -17.13
N ALA A 370 21.73 -11.01 -16.61
CA ALA A 370 21.72 -9.58 -16.87
C ALA A 370 21.61 -8.79 -15.56
N THR A 371 22.04 -7.54 -15.58
CA THR A 371 21.86 -6.58 -14.48
C THR A 371 20.72 -5.60 -14.79
N TRP A 372 20.10 -5.01 -13.75
CA TRP A 372 19.08 -3.97 -13.94
C TRP A 372 19.57 -2.75 -14.73
N PRO A 373 20.79 -2.22 -14.52
CA PRO A 373 21.32 -1.13 -15.35
C PRO A 373 21.38 -1.49 -16.84
N GLU A 374 21.82 -2.71 -17.19
CA GLU A 374 21.84 -3.18 -18.58
C GLU A 374 20.42 -3.30 -19.17
N ALA A 375 19.51 -3.92 -18.43
CA ALA A 375 18.11 -4.07 -18.83
C ALA A 375 17.39 -2.72 -18.99
N SER A 376 17.64 -1.78 -18.06
CA SER A 376 17.10 -0.42 -18.11
C SER A 376 17.62 0.35 -19.31
N ALA A 377 18.94 0.32 -19.57
CA ALA A 377 19.51 0.99 -20.73
C ALA A 377 18.99 0.40 -22.05
N ALA A 378 18.86 -0.93 -22.15
CA ALA A 378 18.37 -1.59 -23.35
C ALA A 378 16.89 -1.33 -23.62
N SER A 379 16.03 -1.44 -22.60
CA SER A 379 14.60 -1.14 -22.73
C SER A 379 14.32 0.34 -23.01
N THR A 380 15.13 1.25 -22.46
CA THR A 380 15.07 2.68 -22.78
C THR A 380 15.38 2.95 -24.25
N ARG A 381 16.42 2.32 -24.82
CA ARG A 381 16.71 2.45 -26.26
C ARG A 381 15.55 1.98 -27.15
N VAL A 382 14.85 0.91 -26.75
CA VAL A 382 13.66 0.45 -27.49
C VAL A 382 12.55 1.50 -27.45
N LEU A 383 12.29 2.09 -26.27
CA LEU A 383 11.32 3.17 -26.14
C LEU A 383 11.70 4.37 -27.04
N GLU A 384 12.94 4.86 -26.91
CA GLU A 384 13.44 6.02 -27.66
C GLU A 384 13.35 5.79 -29.17
N HIS A 385 13.67 4.58 -29.65
CA HIS A 385 13.54 4.21 -31.06
C HIS A 385 12.08 4.29 -31.54
N LEU A 386 11.14 3.74 -30.77
CA LEU A 386 9.72 3.77 -31.14
C LEU A 386 9.13 5.18 -31.09
N GLU A 387 9.54 6.00 -30.12
CA GLU A 387 9.12 7.40 -30.03
C GLU A 387 9.66 8.23 -31.19
N ALA A 388 10.96 8.15 -31.47
CA ALA A 388 11.59 8.87 -32.58
C ALA A 388 11.06 8.40 -33.94
N GLY A 389 10.69 7.12 -34.05
CA GLY A 389 10.12 6.53 -35.26
C GLY A 389 8.62 6.70 -35.42
N ARG A 390 7.91 7.36 -34.49
CA ARG A 390 6.44 7.36 -34.44
C ARG A 390 5.78 7.77 -35.76
N ASP A 391 6.18 8.89 -36.34
CA ASP A 391 5.55 9.41 -37.58
C ASP A 391 5.72 8.45 -38.76
N ARG A 392 6.90 7.82 -38.87
CA ARG A 392 7.16 6.77 -39.85
C ARG A 392 6.28 5.54 -39.59
N LEU A 393 6.18 5.08 -38.34
CA LEU A 393 5.38 3.90 -37.99
C LEU A 393 3.89 4.14 -38.26
N VAL A 394 3.38 5.35 -38.01
CA VAL A 394 1.99 5.74 -38.31
C VAL A 394 1.69 5.72 -39.83
N SER A 395 2.69 5.93 -40.68
CA SER A 395 2.50 5.84 -42.14
C SER A 395 2.20 4.42 -42.64
N SER A 396 2.55 3.39 -41.86
CA SER A 396 2.44 1.98 -42.22
C SER A 396 1.64 1.14 -41.22
N SER A 397 1.07 1.76 -40.18
CA SER A 397 0.32 1.07 -39.11
C SER A 397 -0.73 2.01 -38.53
N ALA A 398 -1.79 1.44 -37.93
CA ALA A 398 -2.82 2.25 -37.30
C ALA A 398 -2.22 3.08 -36.15
N PRO A 399 -2.53 4.38 -36.02
CA PRO A 399 -1.99 5.23 -34.95
C PRO A 399 -2.17 4.64 -33.55
N ALA A 400 -3.33 4.03 -33.28
CA ALA A 400 -3.62 3.39 -32.00
C ALA A 400 -2.73 2.17 -31.70
N ASP A 401 -2.26 1.46 -32.72
CA ASP A 401 -1.33 0.33 -32.54
C ASP A 401 0.08 0.82 -32.23
N VAL A 402 0.50 1.91 -32.90
CA VAL A 402 1.79 2.57 -32.64
C VAL A 402 1.82 3.13 -31.21
N ASP A 403 0.78 3.87 -30.81
CA ASP A 403 0.68 4.46 -29.49
C ASP A 403 0.64 3.40 -28.38
N ARG A 404 -0.04 2.28 -28.63
CA ARG A 404 -0.05 1.12 -27.73
C ARG A 404 1.33 0.48 -27.61
N ALA A 405 2.06 0.32 -28.72
CA ALA A 405 3.42 -0.20 -28.68
C ALA A 405 4.36 0.71 -27.88
N ILE A 406 4.28 2.03 -28.10
CA ILE A 406 5.05 3.03 -27.34
C ILE A 406 4.68 2.99 -25.84
N LEU A 407 3.39 2.90 -25.50
CA LEU A 407 2.96 2.82 -24.10
C LEU A 407 3.51 1.57 -23.40
N ASN A 408 3.47 0.42 -24.07
CA ASN A 408 4.02 -0.83 -23.52
C ASN A 408 5.54 -0.75 -23.37
N ALA A 409 6.27 -0.25 -24.37
CA ALA A 409 7.72 -0.04 -24.28
C ALA A 409 8.08 0.92 -23.14
N ARG A 410 7.30 1.99 -22.96
CA ARG A 410 7.48 2.95 -21.87
C ARG A 410 7.29 2.31 -20.51
N THR A 411 6.25 1.51 -20.36
CA THR A 411 5.96 0.78 -19.12
C THR A 411 7.15 -0.10 -18.73
N ILE A 412 7.73 -0.81 -19.69
CA ILE A 412 8.88 -1.71 -19.47
C ILE A 412 10.15 -0.92 -19.11
N ALA A 413 10.44 0.17 -19.84
CA ALA A 413 11.59 1.03 -19.56
C ALA A 413 11.49 1.66 -18.16
N GLN A 414 10.32 2.22 -17.82
CA GLN A 414 10.05 2.80 -16.52
C GLN A 414 10.14 1.78 -15.37
N MET A 415 9.58 0.59 -15.55
CA MET A 415 9.73 -0.50 -14.58
C MET A 415 11.21 -0.82 -14.35
N SER A 416 11.99 -0.93 -15.42
CA SER A 416 13.42 -1.22 -15.31
C SER A 416 14.16 -0.09 -14.58
N ASP A 417 13.81 1.16 -14.85
CA ASP A 417 14.35 2.34 -14.17
C ASP A 417 13.98 2.37 -12.68
N VAL A 418 12.77 1.96 -12.29
CA VAL A 418 12.40 1.78 -10.86
C VAL A 418 13.33 0.79 -10.16
N ASN A 419 13.74 -0.29 -10.84
CA ASN A 419 14.63 -1.30 -10.25
C ASN A 419 16.11 -0.85 -10.19
N VAL A 420 16.49 0.19 -10.92
CA VAL A 420 17.82 0.81 -10.86
C VAL A 420 17.85 1.99 -9.87
N GLY A 421 16.77 2.76 -9.83
CA GLY A 421 16.70 4.03 -9.12
C GLY A 421 16.60 3.91 -7.60
N PRO A 422 16.79 5.04 -6.89
CA PRO A 422 16.69 5.08 -5.44
C PRO A 422 15.23 4.90 -4.96
N ALA A 423 15.05 4.76 -3.65
CA ALA A 423 13.73 4.81 -3.04
C ALA A 423 12.97 6.09 -3.44
N GLY A 424 11.69 5.96 -3.78
CA GLY A 424 10.85 7.06 -4.29
C GLY A 424 10.83 7.20 -5.81
N LYS A 425 11.72 6.50 -6.54
CA LYS A 425 11.78 6.57 -8.02
C LYS A 425 10.46 6.21 -8.70
N ARG A 426 9.70 5.24 -8.16
CA ARG A 426 8.36 4.89 -8.66
C ARG A 426 7.42 6.08 -8.58
N GLU A 427 7.39 6.79 -7.45
CA GLU A 427 6.54 7.96 -7.26
C GLU A 427 6.94 9.12 -8.17
N ASP A 428 8.25 9.32 -8.45
CA ASP A 428 8.72 10.29 -9.44
C ASP A 428 8.15 9.97 -10.83
N ILE A 429 8.29 8.73 -11.27
CA ILE A 429 7.80 8.30 -12.58
C ILE A 429 6.26 8.36 -12.65
N MET A 430 5.54 7.97 -11.60
CA MET A 430 4.07 8.11 -11.57
C MET A 430 3.63 9.58 -11.73
N ALA A 431 4.33 10.52 -11.08
CA ALA A 431 4.05 11.95 -11.23
C ALA A 431 4.32 12.44 -12.67
N GLU A 432 5.41 11.98 -13.28
CA GLU A 432 5.72 12.26 -14.69
C GLU A 432 4.69 11.65 -15.65
N ASN A 433 4.17 10.47 -15.35
CA ASN A 433 3.10 9.84 -16.13
C ASN A 433 1.82 10.67 -16.09
N VAL A 434 1.42 11.17 -14.91
CA VAL A 434 0.28 12.08 -14.78
C VAL A 434 0.51 13.38 -15.58
N ALA A 435 1.70 13.95 -15.51
CA ALA A 435 2.06 15.13 -16.29
C ALA A 435 1.95 14.88 -17.80
N ARG A 436 2.50 13.76 -18.28
CA ARG A 436 2.43 13.38 -19.68
C ARG A 436 1.00 13.21 -20.18
N MET A 437 0.11 12.62 -19.39
CA MET A 437 -1.31 12.50 -19.74
C MET A 437 -1.97 13.86 -19.95
N LEU A 438 -1.67 14.82 -19.07
CA LEU A 438 -2.20 16.19 -19.17
C LEU A 438 -1.58 16.97 -20.34
N ASP A 439 -0.31 16.74 -20.65
CA ASP A 439 0.41 17.42 -21.74
C ASP A 439 0.00 16.87 -23.12
N GLN A 440 -0.41 15.60 -23.20
CA GLN A 440 -0.90 14.95 -24.43
C GLN A 440 -2.41 15.13 -24.66
N ALA A 441 -3.15 15.52 -23.63
CA ALA A 441 -4.58 15.74 -23.74
C ALA A 441 -4.90 17.08 -24.43
N ALA A 442 -6.17 17.29 -24.76
CA ALA A 442 -6.61 18.55 -25.34
C ALA A 442 -6.29 19.72 -24.39
N PRO A 443 -5.96 20.92 -24.91
CA PRO A 443 -5.76 22.10 -24.07
C PRO A 443 -6.94 22.32 -23.13
N GLY A 444 -6.65 22.57 -21.85
CA GLY A 444 -7.67 22.74 -20.81
C GLY A 444 -8.21 21.45 -20.21
N SER A 445 -7.76 20.26 -20.64
CA SER A 445 -8.12 18.99 -19.99
C SER A 445 -7.75 18.98 -18.51
N ARG A 446 -8.68 18.47 -17.69
CA ARG A 446 -8.54 18.28 -16.24
C ARG A 446 -8.61 16.80 -15.90
N ILE A 447 -7.89 16.40 -14.85
CA ILE A 447 -7.70 14.99 -14.48
C ILE A 447 -8.16 14.69 -13.06
N VAL A 448 -8.88 13.58 -12.90
CA VAL A 448 -9.14 12.96 -11.60
C VAL A 448 -8.16 11.81 -11.38
N LEU A 449 -7.46 11.80 -10.24
CA LEU A 449 -6.57 10.73 -9.81
C LEU A 449 -7.27 9.91 -8.72
N TRP A 450 -7.22 8.59 -8.81
CA TRP A 450 -7.79 7.69 -7.81
C TRP A 450 -6.69 6.84 -7.20
N GLU A 451 -6.42 7.02 -5.91
CA GLU A 451 -5.55 6.11 -5.16
C GLU A 451 -5.73 6.22 -3.62
N GLN A 452 -4.93 5.52 -2.82
CA GLN A 452 -4.88 5.61 -1.37
C GLN A 452 -4.59 7.02 -0.88
N ASN A 453 -5.21 7.36 0.25
CA ASN A 453 -5.16 8.66 0.91
C ASN A 453 -3.74 9.22 1.00
N LEU A 454 -2.84 8.51 1.69
CA LEU A 454 -1.48 9.03 1.94
C LEU A 454 -0.58 9.00 0.71
N ARG A 455 -0.88 8.19 -0.31
CA ARG A 455 -0.14 8.21 -1.57
C ARG A 455 -0.41 9.52 -2.33
N LEU A 456 -1.64 10.04 -2.25
CA LEU A 456 -2.06 11.29 -2.90
C LEU A 456 -1.97 12.53 -2.00
N ALA A 457 -1.68 12.38 -0.71
CA ALA A 457 -1.63 13.49 0.22
C ALA A 457 -0.52 14.49 -0.11
N ARG A 458 -0.83 15.79 0.03
CA ARG A 458 -0.04 16.92 -0.50
C ARG A 458 1.43 16.99 -0.06
N ARG A 459 1.80 16.32 1.04
CA ARG A 459 3.12 16.47 1.69
C ARG A 459 3.96 15.19 1.70
N VAL A 460 3.46 14.10 1.15
CA VAL A 460 4.12 12.79 1.20
C VAL A 460 3.97 12.06 -0.13
N SER A 461 4.85 11.09 -0.37
CA SER A 461 4.75 10.12 -1.48
C SER A 461 4.55 10.80 -2.87
N LEU A 462 3.60 10.30 -3.68
CA LEU A 462 3.22 10.86 -4.98
C LEU A 462 2.57 12.25 -4.86
N GLY A 463 1.74 12.47 -3.84
CA GLY A 463 1.05 13.73 -3.63
C GLY A 463 1.98 14.92 -3.43
N ALA A 464 3.13 14.75 -2.77
CA ALA A 464 4.17 15.79 -2.66
C ALA A 464 4.73 16.23 -4.02
N ARG A 465 4.98 15.28 -4.92
CA ARG A 465 5.52 15.55 -6.26
C ARG A 465 4.51 16.29 -7.13
N LEU A 466 3.26 15.81 -7.10
CA LEU A 466 2.15 16.46 -7.80
C LEU A 466 1.90 17.86 -7.24
N ALA A 467 1.93 18.04 -5.92
CA ALA A 467 1.77 19.34 -5.30
C ALA A 467 2.92 20.30 -5.65
N GLY A 468 4.16 19.81 -5.77
CA GLY A 468 5.29 20.59 -6.26
C GLY A 468 5.09 21.10 -7.69
N ARG A 469 4.43 20.32 -8.55
CA ARG A 469 4.15 20.69 -9.95
C ARG A 469 2.90 21.56 -10.12
N TYR A 470 1.80 21.21 -9.47
CA TYR A 470 0.48 21.82 -9.70
C TYR A 470 0.08 22.81 -8.61
N GLY A 471 0.72 22.81 -7.45
CA GLY A 471 0.47 23.76 -6.37
C GLY A 471 -1.03 23.88 -6.02
N ARG A 472 -1.59 25.06 -6.28
CA ARG A 472 -3.01 25.40 -6.04
C ARG A 472 -3.98 24.82 -7.08
N GLU A 473 -3.47 24.39 -8.24
CA GLU A 473 -4.26 23.70 -9.27
C GLU A 473 -4.48 22.22 -8.94
N MET A 474 -3.92 21.72 -7.85
CA MET A 474 -4.23 20.41 -7.30
C MET A 474 -5.17 20.56 -6.10
N VAL A 475 -6.19 19.71 -6.04
CA VAL A 475 -7.07 19.54 -4.88
C VAL A 475 -7.00 18.08 -4.44
N VAL A 476 -6.83 17.85 -3.14
CA VAL A 476 -6.73 16.51 -2.54
C VAL A 476 -7.93 16.26 -1.64
N ILE A 477 -8.69 15.21 -1.93
CA ILE A 477 -9.87 14.80 -1.17
C ILE A 477 -9.56 13.49 -0.47
N GLY A 478 -9.46 13.52 0.86
CA GLY A 478 -9.28 12.33 1.67
C GLY A 478 -10.60 11.66 1.99
N PHE A 479 -10.56 10.35 2.25
CA PHE A 479 -11.70 9.59 2.77
C PHE A 479 -11.43 9.15 4.21
N ALA A 480 -12.46 9.04 5.04
CA ALA A 480 -12.33 8.63 6.43
C ALA A 480 -13.57 7.86 6.89
N PHE A 481 -13.38 6.94 7.84
CA PHE A 481 -14.51 6.24 8.44
C PHE A 481 -14.29 5.78 9.88
N HIS A 482 -15.38 5.78 10.66
CA HIS A 482 -15.34 5.45 12.09
C HIS A 482 -15.25 3.94 12.33
N GLU A 483 -16.24 3.16 11.88
CA GLU A 483 -16.34 1.71 12.11
C GLU A 483 -16.95 0.96 10.90
N GLY A 484 -17.08 -0.36 11.02
CA GLY A 484 -17.75 -1.22 10.04
C GLY A 484 -16.82 -2.29 9.52
N SER A 485 -16.92 -2.63 8.24
CA SER A 485 -16.04 -3.63 7.61
C SER A 485 -15.61 -3.22 6.21
N TYR A 486 -14.58 -3.89 5.71
CA TYR A 486 -13.97 -3.67 4.39
C TYR A 486 -13.33 -4.96 3.89
N ASN A 487 -13.23 -5.14 2.59
CA ASN A 487 -12.43 -6.21 2.03
C ASN A 487 -10.95 -5.86 2.02
N ALA A 488 -10.12 -6.80 2.43
CA ALA A 488 -8.68 -6.74 2.25
C ALA A 488 -8.20 -8.02 1.58
N VAL A 489 -7.15 -7.89 0.78
CA VAL A 489 -6.46 -9.05 0.22
C VAL A 489 -5.43 -9.50 1.25
N ALA A 490 -5.72 -10.58 1.98
CA ALA A 490 -4.66 -11.41 2.54
C ALA A 490 -3.93 -12.08 1.36
N ALA A 491 -2.60 -12.05 1.33
CA ALA A 491 -1.92 -12.48 0.12
C ALA A 491 -2.14 -13.99 -0.13
N GLY A 492 -2.56 -14.32 -1.36
CA GLY A 492 -2.92 -15.68 -1.79
C GLY A 492 -4.43 -15.96 -1.84
N ASP A 493 -5.24 -15.26 -1.04
CA ASP A 493 -6.69 -15.48 -0.95
C ASP A 493 -7.50 -14.45 -1.78
N PRO A 494 -8.77 -14.75 -2.12
CA PRO A 494 -9.70 -13.72 -2.57
C PRO A 494 -9.85 -12.61 -1.51
N PRO A 495 -10.24 -11.37 -1.88
CA PRO A 495 -10.52 -10.33 -0.91
C PRO A 495 -11.53 -10.83 0.12
N GLY A 496 -11.14 -10.82 1.39
CA GLY A 496 -11.96 -11.28 2.51
C GLY A 496 -12.36 -10.12 3.40
N GLU A 497 -13.54 -10.24 4.01
CA GLU A 497 -14.08 -9.22 4.90
C GLU A 497 -13.19 -9.09 6.14
N GLN A 498 -12.85 -7.86 6.47
CA GLN A 498 -12.10 -7.46 7.66
C GLN A 498 -12.97 -6.50 8.47
N LEU A 499 -13.02 -6.73 9.78
CA LEU A 499 -13.68 -5.81 10.71
C LEU A 499 -12.77 -4.61 10.98
N ALA A 500 -13.32 -3.41 10.79
CA ALA A 500 -12.73 -2.17 11.26
C ALA A 500 -13.28 -1.82 12.63
N LYS A 501 -12.45 -1.98 13.68
CA LYS A 501 -12.77 -1.53 15.03
C LYS A 501 -13.13 -0.03 15.04
N PRO A 502 -14.01 0.44 15.95
CA PRO A 502 -14.32 1.86 16.11
C PRO A 502 -13.07 2.73 16.25
N SER A 503 -13.13 3.95 15.71
CA SER A 503 -11.99 4.86 15.78
C SER A 503 -11.71 5.32 17.23
N SER A 504 -10.44 5.46 17.59
CA SER A 504 -10.03 5.81 18.95
C SER A 504 -10.34 7.27 19.31
N PRO A 505 -10.71 7.56 20.58
CA PRO A 505 -10.83 8.93 21.07
C PRO A 505 -9.61 9.79 20.73
N GLY A 506 -9.85 11.02 20.26
CA GLY A 506 -8.80 11.96 19.83
C GLY A 506 -8.33 11.79 18.38
N SER A 507 -8.79 10.77 17.65
CA SER A 507 -8.60 10.67 16.19
C SER A 507 -9.51 11.63 15.41
N LEU A 508 -9.15 11.89 14.15
CA LEU A 508 -10.00 12.63 13.22
C LEU A 508 -11.38 11.97 13.08
N GLU A 509 -11.40 10.66 12.89
CA GLU A 509 -12.63 9.89 12.68
C GLU A 509 -13.53 9.91 13.91
N TRP A 510 -12.97 9.90 15.12
CA TRP A 510 -13.74 9.99 16.35
C TRP A 510 -14.36 11.38 16.51
N ALA A 511 -13.65 12.43 16.12
CA ALA A 511 -14.18 13.80 16.11
C ALA A 511 -15.34 13.93 15.10
N CYS A 512 -15.22 13.33 13.92
CA CYS A 512 -16.30 13.26 12.93
C CYS A 512 -17.50 12.45 13.44
N HIS A 513 -17.28 11.28 14.04
CA HIS A 513 -18.33 10.46 14.67
C HIS A 513 -19.11 11.23 15.73
N SER A 514 -18.40 11.97 16.59
CA SER A 514 -18.99 12.78 17.67
C SER A 514 -19.96 13.86 17.18
N THR A 515 -19.95 14.20 15.89
CA THR A 515 -20.94 15.11 15.31
C THR A 515 -22.34 14.51 15.27
N GLY A 516 -22.48 13.19 15.26
CA GLY A 516 -23.76 12.49 15.03
C GLY A 516 -24.25 12.57 13.58
N ILE A 517 -23.44 13.09 12.65
CA ILE A 517 -23.77 13.16 11.23
C ILE A 517 -23.19 11.91 10.54
N PRO A 518 -24.02 10.99 10.03
CA PRO A 518 -23.55 9.66 9.61
C PRO A 518 -22.65 9.69 8.38
N ARG A 519 -22.75 10.74 7.55
CA ARG A 519 -21.93 10.91 6.34
C ARG A 519 -21.96 12.36 5.89
N PHE A 520 -20.81 12.92 5.54
CA PHE A 520 -20.71 14.32 5.11
C PHE A 520 -19.43 14.64 4.34
N ILE A 521 -19.49 15.75 3.61
CA ILE A 521 -18.33 16.41 3.00
C ILE A 521 -17.86 17.51 3.95
N LEU A 522 -16.56 17.59 4.21
CA LEU A 522 -15.93 18.63 5.00
C LEU A 522 -14.90 19.37 4.14
N ASP A 523 -15.14 20.65 3.84
CA ASP A 523 -14.15 21.53 3.21
C ASP A 523 -13.13 21.96 4.26
N LEU A 524 -11.96 21.32 4.26
CA LEU A 524 -10.90 21.55 5.22
C LEU A 524 -10.23 22.92 5.05
N ARG A 525 -10.35 23.56 3.88
CA ARG A 525 -9.77 24.89 3.63
C ARG A 525 -10.61 25.99 4.27
N SER A 526 -11.93 25.96 4.01
CA SER A 526 -12.88 26.88 4.64
C SER A 526 -12.89 26.69 6.15
N ALA A 527 -12.78 25.44 6.56
CA ALA A 527 -12.61 25.06 7.94
C ALA A 527 -11.33 25.64 8.59
N ALA A 528 -10.17 25.48 7.92
CA ALA A 528 -8.90 25.98 8.43
C ALA A 528 -8.82 27.51 8.48
N ALA A 529 -9.73 28.23 7.82
CA ALA A 529 -9.84 29.68 7.92
C ALA A 529 -10.66 30.17 9.13
N ASP A 530 -11.40 29.28 9.82
CA ASP A 530 -12.17 29.63 11.03
C ASP A 530 -11.25 29.54 12.28
N PRO A 531 -11.05 30.65 13.02
CA PRO A 531 -10.08 30.71 14.12
C PRO A 531 -10.25 29.63 15.21
N GLY A 532 -11.48 29.14 15.40
CA GLY A 532 -11.77 28.12 16.42
C GLY A 532 -11.24 26.73 16.07
N ALA A 533 -11.02 26.44 14.79
CA ALA A 533 -10.60 25.12 14.32
C ALA A 533 -9.26 25.08 13.60
N SER A 534 -8.75 26.23 13.12
CA SER A 534 -7.40 26.34 12.52
C SER A 534 -6.34 25.71 13.43
N GLY A 535 -6.42 25.99 14.74
CA GLY A 535 -5.51 25.44 15.73
C GLY A 535 -5.56 23.92 15.80
N TRP A 536 -6.76 23.32 15.81
CA TRP A 536 -6.96 21.88 15.91
C TRP A 536 -6.52 21.14 14.64
N LEU A 537 -6.90 21.64 13.44
CA LEU A 537 -6.53 21.03 12.16
C LEU A 537 -5.05 21.14 11.80
N ALA A 538 -4.35 22.12 12.38
CA ALA A 538 -2.90 22.27 12.21
C ALA A 538 -2.09 21.29 13.07
N GLN A 539 -2.69 20.70 14.11
CA GLN A 539 -2.00 19.71 14.94
C GLN A 539 -1.95 18.35 14.25
N PRO A 540 -0.90 17.55 14.51
CA PRO A 540 -0.91 16.14 14.16
C PRO A 540 -2.07 15.40 14.83
N LEU A 541 -3.00 14.87 14.03
CA LEU A 541 -4.11 14.03 14.47
C LEU A 541 -3.90 12.58 14.04
N PRO A 542 -4.23 11.59 14.90
CA PRO A 542 -4.37 10.21 14.46
C PRO A 542 -5.45 10.11 13.38
N MET A 543 -5.15 9.41 12.30
CA MET A 543 -6.07 9.11 11.21
C MET A 543 -5.87 7.66 10.81
N ARG A 544 -6.95 6.93 10.59
CA ARG A 544 -6.92 5.56 10.10
C ARG A 544 -6.22 5.53 8.74
N ASN A 545 -5.25 4.64 8.63
CA ASN A 545 -4.54 4.39 7.40
C ASN A 545 -4.11 2.92 7.33
N PHE A 546 -4.42 2.27 6.21
CA PHE A 546 -4.02 0.89 5.94
C PHE A 546 -2.89 0.80 4.91
N ALA A 547 -2.30 1.93 4.49
CA ALA A 547 -1.24 1.96 3.49
C ALA A 547 0.06 1.29 3.99
N PHE A 548 0.82 0.73 3.05
CA PHE A 548 2.04 -0.05 3.29
C PHE A 548 3.29 0.79 3.60
N GLU A 549 3.21 2.13 3.48
CA GLU A 549 4.36 3.02 3.67
C GLU A 549 4.51 3.46 5.13
N ALA A 550 5.75 3.49 5.62
CA ALA A 550 6.09 4.03 6.94
C ALA A 550 6.04 5.57 6.93
N ILE A 551 4.83 6.13 7.01
CA ILE A 551 4.59 7.58 7.05
C ILE A 551 4.44 8.03 8.51
N PRO A 552 4.96 9.21 8.90
CA PRO A 552 4.77 9.75 10.24
C PRO A 552 3.28 9.90 10.52
N GLU A 553 2.82 9.14 11.50
CA GLU A 553 1.54 9.40 12.16
C GLU A 553 1.82 9.76 13.62
N PRO A 554 1.05 10.69 14.20
CA PRO A 554 -0.12 11.41 13.64
C PRO A 554 0.22 12.48 12.55
N ILE A 555 -0.77 12.94 11.76
CA ILE A 555 -0.59 13.89 10.64
C ILE A 555 -1.40 15.19 10.78
N PRO A 556 -0.88 16.37 10.34
CA PRO A 556 -1.65 17.60 10.28
C PRO A 556 -2.63 17.57 9.08
N VAL A 557 -3.85 17.08 9.34
CA VAL A 557 -4.85 16.74 8.31
C VAL A 557 -5.14 17.90 7.34
N GLY A 558 -5.32 19.13 7.86
CA GLY A 558 -5.59 20.31 7.04
C GLY A 558 -4.43 20.76 6.14
N GLN A 559 -3.24 20.18 6.32
CA GLN A 559 -2.07 20.42 5.48
C GLN A 559 -1.86 19.33 4.42
N TYR A 560 -2.57 18.19 4.56
CA TYR A 560 -2.46 17.01 3.70
C TYR A 560 -3.63 16.93 2.71
N TYR A 561 -4.82 17.39 3.12
CA TYR A 561 -6.06 17.31 2.35
C TYR A 561 -6.79 18.66 2.34
N ASP A 562 -7.45 18.96 1.22
CA ASP A 562 -8.30 20.15 1.04
C ASP A 562 -9.76 19.89 1.42
N ALA A 563 -10.20 18.64 1.29
CA ALA A 563 -11.50 18.20 1.76
C ALA A 563 -11.44 16.76 2.28
N LEU A 564 -12.44 16.41 3.09
CA LEU A 564 -12.65 15.07 3.62
C LEU A 564 -14.05 14.59 3.27
N ILE A 565 -14.16 13.36 2.79
CA ILE A 565 -15.42 12.61 2.73
C ILE A 565 -15.44 11.64 3.90
N TYR A 566 -16.44 11.78 4.76
CA TYR A 566 -16.56 10.97 5.96
C TYR A 566 -17.78 10.05 5.92
N PHE A 567 -17.59 8.83 6.46
CA PHE A 567 -18.62 7.83 6.69
C PHE A 567 -18.54 7.32 8.14
N ASP A 568 -19.66 7.25 8.83
CA ASP A 568 -19.70 6.71 10.19
C ASP A 568 -19.57 5.17 10.18
N HIS A 569 -20.21 4.53 9.20
CA HIS A 569 -20.17 3.08 9.03
C HIS A 569 -19.83 2.71 7.58
N THR A 570 -19.04 1.65 7.39
CA THR A 570 -18.70 1.08 6.07
C THR A 570 -19.00 -0.40 5.95
N THR A 571 -19.12 -0.89 4.72
CA THR A 571 -19.33 -2.30 4.38
C THR A 571 -18.31 -2.79 3.34
N PRO A 572 -18.05 -4.11 3.23
CA PRO A 572 -17.11 -4.65 2.27
C PRO A 572 -17.61 -4.47 0.83
N SER A 573 -16.69 -4.15 -0.07
CA SER A 573 -16.96 -4.09 -1.51
C SER A 573 -17.44 -5.45 -2.03
N LYS A 574 -18.26 -5.47 -3.07
CA LYS A 574 -18.83 -6.72 -3.60
C LYS A 574 -17.87 -7.32 -4.63
N SER A 575 -17.14 -8.37 -4.27
CA SER A 575 -16.21 -9.04 -5.19
C SER A 575 -16.90 -9.54 -6.46
N LEU A 576 -16.23 -9.42 -7.60
CA LEU A 576 -16.67 -10.06 -8.85
C LEU A 576 -16.33 -11.56 -8.81
N PRO A 577 -17.25 -12.43 -9.25
CA PRO A 577 -17.01 -13.87 -9.32
C PRO A 577 -16.02 -14.24 -10.43
#